data_AF-A0A2V6U586-F1
#
_entry.id   AF-A0A2V6U586-F1
#
_cell.length_a   1.000
_cell.length_b   1.000
_cell.length_c   1.000
_cell.angle_alpha   90.00
_cell.angle_beta   90.00
_cell.angle_gamma   90.00
#
_symmetry.space_group_name_H-M   'P 1'
#
loop_
_entity.id
_entity.type
_entity.pdbx_description
1 polymer ?
#
loop_
_entity_poly.entity_id
_entity_poly.type
_entity_poly.pdbx_seq_one_letter_code
_entity_poly.pdbx_strand_id
1 'polypeptide(L)'
;MINDALRTILPIASWAEERARTVEITGGTDPILPTPFRIGETSAGALAATGLAVSDLWQLRTGRRQDVAVDSRQATASLRSGHYMKLDGAQVSTERNAVMGVYPAKNGRWSYLHCNFPNHRAAALSVLGVPEDRRSGRSTRKLPRSRRCR
;
A
#
# COMPACT_ATOMS: atom_id res chain seq x y z
N MET A 1 17.56 -9.12 -15.74
CA MET A 1 17.68 -7.67 -15.44
C MET A 1 17.68 -7.52 -13.94
N ILE A 2 18.59 -6.73 -13.37
CA ILE A 2 18.56 -6.41 -11.94
C ILE A 2 17.40 -5.44 -11.67
N ASN A 3 16.65 -5.68 -10.59
CA ASN A 3 15.54 -4.85 -10.14
C ASN A 3 16.05 -3.51 -9.57
N ASP A 4 15.57 -2.37 -10.09
CA ASP A 4 16.09 -1.05 -9.68
C ASP A 4 15.62 -0.66 -8.28
N ALA A 5 14.42 -1.08 -7.87
CA ALA A 5 13.94 -0.84 -6.52
C ALA A 5 14.85 -1.50 -5.46
N LEU A 6 15.30 -2.73 -5.70
CA LEU A 6 16.26 -3.41 -4.82
C LEU A 6 17.57 -2.62 -4.71
N ARG A 7 18.10 -2.10 -5.83
CA ARG A 7 19.33 -1.29 -5.83
C ARG A 7 19.22 -0.04 -4.96
N THR A 8 18.04 0.56 -4.82
CA THR A 8 17.85 1.70 -3.91
C THR A 8 17.88 1.31 -2.43
N ILE A 9 17.58 0.05 -2.10
CA ILE A 9 17.54 -0.46 -0.73
C ILE A 9 18.92 -0.91 -0.27
N LEU A 10 19.73 -1.52 -1.15
CA LEU A 10 21.03 -2.10 -0.78
C LEU A 10 21.95 -1.12 -0.01
N PRO A 11 22.13 0.15 -0.43
CA PRO A 11 23.00 1.09 0.29
C PRO A 11 22.50 1.42 1.69
N ILE A 12 21.17 1.44 1.90
CA ILE A 12 20.56 1.69 3.22
C ILE A 12 20.93 0.55 4.18
N ALA A 13 20.98 -0.68 3.68
CA ALA A 13 21.41 -1.85 4.43
C ALA A 13 22.95 -2.01 4.51
N SER A 14 23.72 -1.05 4.00
CA SER A 14 25.19 -1.13 3.87
C SER A 14 25.66 -2.36 3.07
N TRP A 15 24.87 -2.79 2.08
CA TRP A 15 25.22 -3.90 1.21
C TRP A 15 25.77 -3.41 -0.13
N ALA A 16 26.76 -4.15 -0.66
CA ALA A 16 27.31 -3.90 -1.99
C ALA A 16 26.26 -4.16 -3.08
N GLU A 17 26.29 -3.40 -4.18
CA GLU A 17 25.34 -3.54 -5.29
C GLU A 17 25.34 -4.95 -5.91
N GLU A 18 26.51 -5.59 -5.95
CA GLU A 18 26.69 -6.97 -6.43
C GLU A 18 25.77 -7.98 -5.73
N ARG A 19 25.34 -7.66 -4.51
CA ARG A 19 24.40 -8.48 -3.76
C ARG A 19 23.04 -8.61 -4.46
N ALA A 20 22.64 -7.66 -5.30
CA ALA A 20 21.44 -7.78 -6.13
C ALA A 20 21.49 -9.01 -7.06
N ARG A 21 22.68 -9.45 -7.46
CA ARG A 21 22.87 -10.62 -8.34
C ARG A 21 22.68 -11.96 -7.62
N THR A 22 22.63 -11.94 -6.29
CA THR A 22 22.41 -13.14 -5.46
C THR A 22 20.93 -13.46 -5.25
N VAL A 23 20.03 -12.64 -5.82
CA VAL A 23 18.58 -12.86 -5.78
C VAL A 23 18.07 -13.15 -7.17
N GLU A 24 17.29 -14.21 -7.31
CA GLU A 24 16.54 -14.49 -8.53
C GLU A 24 15.19 -13.76 -8.48
N ILE A 25 14.88 -12.95 -9.49
CA ILE A 25 13.58 -12.28 -9.60
C ILE A 25 12.91 -12.73 -10.90
N THR A 26 11.72 -13.33 -10.77
CA THR A 26 10.92 -13.89 -11.86
C THR A 26 9.53 -13.21 -11.93
N GLY A 27 8.60 -13.76 -12.71
CA GLY A 27 7.20 -13.27 -12.76
C GLY A 27 6.93 -12.12 -13.73
N GLY A 28 7.96 -11.62 -14.43
CA GLY A 28 7.84 -10.54 -15.41
C GLY A 28 8.01 -9.13 -14.81
N THR A 29 7.72 -8.11 -15.61
CA THR A 29 7.88 -6.70 -15.24
C THR A 29 6.53 -5.99 -15.14
N ASP A 30 6.53 -4.82 -14.49
CA ASP A 30 5.35 -3.96 -14.48
C ASP A 30 4.91 -3.51 -15.89
N PRO A 31 3.61 -3.19 -16.07
CA PRO A 31 2.55 -3.25 -15.06
C PRO A 31 1.95 -4.65 -14.89
N ILE A 32 1.96 -5.17 -13.65
CA ILE A 32 1.24 -6.42 -13.30
C ILE A 32 -0.24 -6.12 -12.95
N LEU A 33 -0.51 -4.94 -12.39
CA LEU A 33 -1.85 -4.43 -12.10
C LEU A 33 -2.08 -3.13 -12.89
N PRO A 34 -3.34 -2.73 -13.18
CA PRO A 34 -3.67 -1.54 -13.96
C PRO A 34 -3.46 -0.25 -13.15
N THR A 35 -2.20 0.06 -12.85
CA THR A 35 -1.75 1.24 -12.11
C THR A 35 -0.58 1.88 -12.85
N PRO A 36 -0.43 3.21 -12.81
CA PRO A 36 0.72 3.88 -13.39
C PRO A 36 2.02 3.69 -12.57
N PHE A 37 1.92 3.11 -11.37
CA PHE A 37 3.05 2.89 -10.47
C PHE A 37 3.68 1.51 -10.68
N ARG A 38 5.02 1.43 -10.55
CA ARG A 38 5.80 0.19 -10.65
C ARG A 38 5.74 -0.67 -9.37
N ILE A 39 4.53 -1.07 -8.98
CA ILE A 39 4.32 -1.76 -7.71
C ILE A 39 4.83 -3.20 -7.71
N GLY A 40 4.89 -3.86 -8.87
CA GLY A 40 5.49 -5.19 -8.98
C GLY A 40 6.99 -5.15 -8.76
N GLU A 41 7.67 -4.21 -9.41
CA GLU A 41 9.10 -3.96 -9.22
C GLU A 41 9.40 -3.60 -7.77
N THR A 42 8.64 -2.67 -7.18
CA THR A 42 8.88 -2.18 -5.82
C THR A 42 8.63 -3.27 -4.77
N SER A 43 7.56 -4.06 -4.92
CA SER A 43 7.26 -5.16 -3.99
C SER A 43 8.26 -6.29 -4.09
N ALA A 44 8.66 -6.68 -5.31
CA ALA A 44 9.70 -7.68 -5.51
C ALA A 44 11.03 -7.25 -4.90
N GLY A 45 11.43 -5.98 -5.09
CA GLY A 45 12.66 -5.42 -4.49
C GLY A 45 12.64 -5.42 -2.97
N ALA A 46 11.52 -5.03 -2.34
CA ALA A 46 11.39 -5.05 -0.88
C ALA A 46 11.44 -6.46 -0.30
N LEU A 47 10.75 -7.43 -0.92
CA LEU A 47 10.78 -8.83 -0.51
C LEU A 47 12.14 -9.47 -0.74
N ALA A 48 12.82 -9.14 -1.85
CA ALA A 48 14.18 -9.59 -2.13
C ALA A 48 15.17 -9.12 -1.05
N ALA A 49 15.12 -7.83 -0.68
CA ALA A 49 15.94 -7.29 0.40
C ALA A 49 15.66 -7.99 1.74
N THR A 50 14.39 -8.25 2.03
CA THR A 50 13.98 -9.00 3.23
C THR A 50 14.54 -10.43 3.21
N GLY A 51 14.40 -11.14 2.09
CA GLY A 51 14.95 -12.48 1.92
C GLY A 51 16.47 -12.53 2.08
N LEU A 52 17.18 -11.53 1.57
CA LEU A 52 18.63 -11.37 1.77
C LEU A 52 18.99 -11.21 3.25
N ALA A 53 18.27 -10.37 3.99
CA ALA A 53 18.49 -10.20 5.43
C ALA A 53 18.21 -11.50 6.21
N VAL A 54 17.13 -12.21 5.84
CA VAL A 54 16.77 -13.50 6.43
C VAL A 54 17.85 -14.54 6.17
N SER A 55 18.40 -14.58 4.95
CA SER A 55 19.51 -15.50 4.61
C SER A 55 20.78 -15.18 5.42
N ASP A 56 21.09 -13.90 5.70
CA ASP A 56 22.23 -13.56 6.56
C ASP A 56 22.00 -14.04 7.98
N LEU A 57 20.80 -13.79 8.53
CA LEU A 57 20.45 -14.26 9.87
C LEU A 57 20.52 -15.79 9.96
N TRP A 58 20.05 -16.49 8.93
CA TRP A 58 20.15 -17.93 8.84
C TRP A 58 21.60 -18.41 8.82
N GLN A 59 22.46 -17.75 8.06
CA GLN A 59 23.89 -18.06 8.00
C GLN A 59 24.58 -17.83 9.35
N LEU A 60 24.27 -16.73 10.04
CA LEU A 60 24.81 -16.47 11.38
C LEU A 60 24.43 -17.56 12.39
N ARG A 61 23.21 -18.11 12.27
CA ARG A 61 22.70 -19.13 13.19
C ARG A 61 23.16 -20.55 12.87
N THR A 62 23.40 -20.85 11.59
CA THR A 62 23.55 -22.25 11.13
C THR A 62 24.84 -22.50 10.36
N GLY A 63 25.60 -21.47 10.01
CA GLY A 63 26.75 -21.53 9.11
C GLY A 63 26.41 -21.73 7.63
N ARG A 64 25.13 -21.85 7.27
CA ARG A 64 24.67 -22.14 5.90
C ARG A 64 23.99 -20.93 5.27
N ARG A 65 24.27 -20.65 4.01
CA ARG A 65 23.55 -19.62 3.23
C ARG A 65 22.34 -20.23 2.53
N GLN A 66 21.33 -19.40 2.22
CA GLN A 66 20.16 -19.78 1.43
C GLN A 66 20.13 -19.00 0.13
N ASP A 67 19.63 -19.64 -0.93
CA ASP A 67 19.29 -18.95 -2.16
C ASP A 67 17.96 -18.21 -1.98
N VAL A 68 17.88 -17.00 -2.54
CA VAL A 68 16.69 -16.14 -2.42
C VAL A 68 16.08 -15.98 -3.80
N ALA A 69 14.81 -16.33 -3.94
CA ALA A 69 14.04 -16.14 -5.16
C ALA A 69 12.71 -15.43 -4.86
N VAL A 70 12.32 -14.50 -5.73
CA VAL A 70 11.07 -13.73 -5.60
C VAL A 70 10.36 -13.68 -6.95
N ASP A 71 9.13 -14.18 -7.00
CA ASP A 71 8.26 -13.99 -8.17
C ASP A 71 7.50 -12.66 -8.06
N SER A 72 7.63 -11.80 -9.07
CA SER A 72 7.05 -10.45 -9.06
C SER A 72 5.52 -10.45 -9.07
N ARG A 73 4.87 -11.48 -9.63
CA ARG A 73 3.39 -11.62 -9.60
C ARG A 73 2.94 -12.03 -8.21
N GLN A 74 3.65 -12.93 -7.55
CA GLN A 74 3.35 -13.31 -6.16
C GLN A 74 3.61 -12.15 -5.20
N ALA A 75 4.72 -11.42 -5.39
CA ALA A 75 5.02 -10.19 -4.65
C ALA A 75 3.91 -9.16 -4.82
N THR A 76 3.45 -8.94 -6.06
CA THR A 76 2.32 -8.03 -6.35
C THR A 76 1.02 -8.52 -5.72
N ALA A 77 0.74 -9.82 -5.74
CA ALA A 77 -0.45 -10.40 -5.14
C ALA A 77 -0.48 -10.20 -3.61
N SER A 78 0.68 -10.20 -2.95
CA SER A 78 0.77 -9.95 -1.50
C SER A 78 0.24 -8.56 -1.10
N LEU A 79 0.36 -7.56 -1.99
CA LEU A 79 -0.17 -6.21 -1.78
C LEU A 79 -1.71 -6.15 -1.78
N ARG A 80 -2.36 -7.23 -2.24
CA ARG A 80 -3.82 -7.39 -2.29
C ARG A 80 -4.31 -8.47 -1.34
N SER A 81 -3.53 -8.88 -0.34
CA SER A 81 -3.84 -9.97 0.59
C SER A 81 -5.26 -9.90 1.17
N GLY A 82 -5.70 -8.71 1.61
CA GLY A 82 -7.05 -8.49 2.13
C GLY A 82 -8.17 -8.82 1.14
N HIS A 83 -7.94 -8.68 -0.17
CA HIS A 83 -8.90 -9.03 -1.21
C HIS A 83 -9.00 -10.56 -1.44
N TYR A 84 -7.96 -11.30 -1.10
CA TYR A 84 -7.95 -12.76 -1.23
C TYR A 84 -8.33 -13.47 0.08
N MET A 85 -8.54 -12.70 1.16
CA MET A 85 -8.85 -13.22 2.47
C MET A 85 -10.21 -13.93 2.48
N LYS A 86 -10.23 -15.10 3.12
CA LYS A 86 -11.43 -15.85 3.45
C LYS A 86 -11.53 -16.03 4.96
N LEU A 87 -12.73 -15.87 5.49
CA LEU A 87 -13.07 -16.20 6.88
C LEU A 87 -14.12 -17.31 6.84
N ASP A 88 -13.83 -18.45 7.46
CA ASP A 88 -14.69 -19.65 7.45
C ASP A 88 -15.11 -20.07 6.03
N GLY A 89 -14.18 -19.97 5.08
CA GLY A 89 -14.41 -20.30 3.67
C GLY A 89 -15.14 -19.22 2.86
N ALA A 90 -15.74 -18.22 3.51
CA ALA A 90 -16.43 -17.11 2.86
C ALA A 90 -15.48 -15.95 2.55
N GLN A 91 -15.73 -15.24 1.44
CA GLN A 91 -15.01 -14.00 1.12
C GLN A 91 -15.29 -12.93 2.17
N VAL A 92 -14.24 -12.24 2.61
CA VAL A 92 -14.40 -11.10 3.52
C VAL A 92 -14.74 -9.85 2.70
N SER A 93 -15.81 -9.16 3.08
CA SER A 93 -16.18 -7.91 2.42
C SER A 93 -15.09 -6.86 2.59
N THR A 94 -14.65 -6.29 1.47
CA THR A 94 -13.76 -5.12 1.42
C THR A 94 -14.55 -3.83 1.17
N GLU A 95 -15.88 -3.85 1.32
CA GLU A 95 -16.72 -2.70 1.09
C GLU A 95 -16.36 -1.56 2.06
N ARG A 96 -16.24 -0.37 1.49
CA ARG A 96 -15.98 0.86 2.25
C ARG A 96 -17.31 1.52 2.55
N ASN A 97 -17.39 2.25 3.67
CA ASN A 97 -18.59 3.04 3.96
C ASN A 97 -18.88 4.03 2.81
N ALA A 98 -20.15 4.33 2.56
CA ALA A 98 -20.57 5.19 1.46
C ALA A 98 -19.90 6.58 1.46
N VAL A 99 -19.64 7.16 2.63
CA VAL A 99 -18.97 8.47 2.77
C VAL A 99 -17.45 8.38 2.52
N MET A 100 -16.91 7.16 2.58
CA MET A 100 -15.64 6.72 1.98
C MET A 100 -15.24 7.43 0.67
N GLY A 101 -14.30 8.38 0.63
CA GLY A 101 -13.83 8.84 -0.69
C GLY A 101 -13.01 10.12 -0.77
N VAL A 102 -12.69 10.49 -2.02
CA VAL A 102 -12.00 11.73 -2.38
C VAL A 102 -13.04 12.74 -2.87
N TYR A 103 -13.03 13.94 -2.28
CA TYR A 103 -14.00 15.00 -2.55
C TYR A 103 -13.30 16.29 -2.99
N PRO A 104 -13.90 17.05 -3.92
CA PRO A 104 -13.40 18.37 -4.26
C PRO A 104 -13.56 19.32 -3.07
N ALA A 105 -12.55 20.16 -2.86
CA ALA A 105 -12.51 21.19 -1.85
C ALA A 105 -12.33 22.56 -2.51
N LYS A 106 -12.34 23.62 -1.71
CA LYS A 106 -12.14 24.98 -2.23
C LYS A 106 -10.78 25.14 -2.91
N ASN A 107 -10.75 26.02 -3.91
CA ASN A 107 -9.56 26.45 -4.65
C ASN A 107 -8.91 25.31 -5.44
N GLY A 108 -9.71 24.43 -6.06
CA GLY A 108 -9.20 23.31 -6.86
C GLY A 108 -8.48 22.22 -6.06
N ARG A 109 -8.56 22.26 -4.73
CA ARG A 109 -7.95 21.25 -3.85
C ARG A 109 -8.86 20.04 -3.68
N TRP A 110 -8.31 18.98 -3.12
CA TRP A 110 -9.02 17.73 -2.85
C TRP A 110 -8.83 17.31 -1.39
N SER A 111 -9.84 16.65 -0.83
CA SER A 111 -9.78 16.08 0.52
C SER A 111 -10.22 14.62 0.47
N TYR A 112 -9.46 13.74 1.14
CA TYR A 112 -9.84 12.35 1.33
C TYR A 112 -10.47 12.17 2.71
N LEU A 113 -11.69 11.63 2.75
CA LEU A 113 -12.39 11.30 3.98
C LEU A 113 -12.22 9.82 4.27
N HIS A 114 -11.60 9.50 5.41
CA HIS A 114 -11.42 8.13 5.89
C HIS A 114 -12.50 7.77 6.95
N CYS A 115 -13.65 7.28 6.49
CA CYS A 115 -14.87 7.13 7.31
C CYS A 115 -15.36 5.68 7.49
N ASN A 116 -14.45 4.69 7.45
CA ASN A 116 -14.82 3.28 7.62
C ASN A 116 -15.26 2.95 9.06
N PHE A 117 -14.68 3.63 10.07
CA PHE A 117 -15.06 3.41 11.46
C PHE A 117 -16.21 4.35 11.89
N PRO A 118 -17.23 3.85 12.62
CA PRO A 118 -18.40 4.64 13.02
C PRO A 118 -18.05 5.95 13.75
N ASN A 119 -17.10 5.91 14.68
CA ASN A 119 -16.65 7.09 15.44
C ASN A 119 -15.95 8.13 14.55
N HIS A 120 -15.07 7.70 13.64
CA HIS A 120 -14.41 8.62 12.70
C HIS A 120 -15.41 9.23 11.70
N ARG A 121 -16.39 8.45 11.27
CA ARG A 121 -17.47 8.92 10.39
C ARG A 121 -18.34 9.96 11.08
N ALA A 122 -18.80 9.67 12.30
CA ALA A 122 -19.61 10.62 13.08
C ALA A 122 -18.85 11.94 13.33
N ALA A 123 -17.56 11.86 13.67
CA ALA A 123 -16.72 13.03 13.84
C ALA A 123 -16.58 13.85 12.53
N ALA A 124 -16.30 13.19 11.40
CA ALA A 124 -16.19 13.85 10.10
C ALA A 124 -17.50 14.55 9.69
N LEU A 125 -18.64 13.88 9.85
CA LEU A 125 -19.96 14.43 9.53
C LEU A 125 -20.32 15.62 10.43
N SER A 126 -19.99 15.55 11.72
CA SER A 126 -20.19 16.64 12.68
C SER A 126 -19.37 17.88 12.35
N VAL A 127 -18.09 17.69 11.98
CA VAL A 127 -17.22 18.80 11.54
C VAL A 127 -17.74 19.44 10.25
N LEU A 128 -18.19 18.62 9.29
CA LEU A 128 -18.69 19.10 8.00
C LEU A 128 -20.12 19.66 8.08
N GLY A 129 -20.89 19.30 9.12
CA GLY A 129 -22.28 19.73 9.30
C GLY A 129 -23.24 19.15 8.26
N VAL A 130 -23.00 17.91 7.81
CA VAL A 130 -23.79 17.23 6.77
C VAL A 130 -24.31 15.87 7.26
N PRO A 131 -25.49 15.41 6.77
CA PRO A 131 -25.98 14.07 7.07
C PRO A 131 -25.11 12.98 6.43
N GLU A 132 -25.24 11.73 6.89
CA GLU A 132 -24.55 10.55 6.33
C GLU A 132 -25.12 10.18 4.95
N ASP A 133 -24.81 10.99 3.94
CA ASP A 133 -25.18 10.75 2.54
C ASP A 133 -24.01 11.11 1.61
N ARG A 134 -23.74 10.21 0.67
CA ARG A 134 -22.66 10.30 -0.33
C ARG A 134 -22.81 11.49 -1.26
N ARG A 135 -24.04 11.97 -1.51
CA ARG A 135 -24.30 13.21 -2.27
C ARG A 135 -24.12 14.46 -1.40
N SER A 136 -24.48 14.38 -0.12
CA SER A 136 -24.34 15.47 0.85
C SER A 136 -22.89 15.90 1.09
N GLY A 137 -21.91 14.99 0.97
CA GLY A 137 -20.48 15.33 1.00
C GLY A 137 -20.00 16.25 -0.15
N ARG A 138 -20.74 16.35 -1.26
CA ARG A 138 -20.45 17.29 -2.36
C ARG A 138 -21.08 18.67 -2.14
N SER A 139 -22.14 18.74 -1.35
CA SER A 139 -22.79 19.98 -0.95
C SER A 139 -22.06 20.56 0.26
N THR A 140 -20.85 21.07 0.04
CA THR A 140 -20.24 21.97 1.03
C THR A 140 -21.02 23.28 1.03
N ARG A 141 -22.19 23.28 1.69
CA ARG A 141 -22.80 24.52 2.20
C ARG A 141 -21.69 25.28 2.91
N LYS A 142 -21.56 26.57 2.59
CA LYS A 142 -20.53 27.46 3.13
C LYS A 142 -20.44 27.27 4.65
N LEU A 143 -19.48 26.47 5.13
CA LEU A 143 -19.21 26.34 6.56
C LEU A 143 -19.05 27.76 7.15
N PRO A 144 -19.74 28.08 8.26
CA PRO A 144 -19.58 29.37 8.94
C PRO A 144 -18.09 29.59 9.21
N ARG A 145 -17.63 30.84 9.08
CA ARG A 145 -16.21 31.22 9.14
C ARG A 145 -15.49 30.69 10.40
N SER A 146 -16.21 30.41 11.48
CA SER A 146 -15.70 29.89 12.75
C SER A 146 -15.25 28.42 12.74
N ARG A 147 -15.59 27.62 11.72
CA ARG A 147 -15.25 26.17 11.66
C ARG A 147 -14.42 25.77 10.43
N ARG A 148 -13.81 26.73 9.74
CA ARG A 148 -12.83 26.41 8.69
C ARG A 148 -11.54 25.99 9.37
N CYS A 149 -11.08 24.76 9.10
CA CYS A 149 -9.68 24.40 9.36
C CYS A 149 -8.79 25.46 8.70
N ARG A 150 -7.88 26.03 9.48
CA ARG A 150 -6.85 26.95 9.00
C ARG A 150 -5.98 26.26 7.97
#